data_AF-A0A4R6KEU9-F1
#
_entry.id   AF-A0A4R6KEU9-F1
#
_cell.length_a   1.000
_cell.length_b   1.000
_cell.length_c   1.000
_cell.angle_alpha   90.00
_cell.angle_beta   90.00
_cell.angle_gamma   90.00
#
_symmetry.space_group_name_H-M   'P 1'
#
loop_
_entity.id
_entity.type
_entity.pdbx_description
1 polymer ?
#
loop_
_entity_poly.entity_id
_entity_poly.type
_entity_poly.pdbx_seq_one_letter_code
_entity_poly.pdbx_strand_id
1 'polypeptide(L)'
;MRRTRGERGSAVVDFVLVSTILVPLFLGILQVGLFLYVRNTVTAAASEGAHYAAVLNRAPADGAARTRELVSGVVTDGLIDSVSAEETDIDGQPGVEVSVHAHMPPLGLWGPGISFTVEGHAVKETGE
;
A
#
# COMPACT_ATOMS: atom_id res chain seq x y z
N MET A 1 -24.83 -56.11 10.08
CA MET A 1 -24.98 -54.67 9.78
C MET A 1 -23.70 -53.93 10.18
N ARG A 2 -22.83 -53.59 9.21
CA ARG A 2 -21.56 -52.87 9.44
C ARG A 2 -21.84 -51.37 9.53
N ARG A 3 -21.35 -50.73 10.60
CA ARG A 3 -21.53 -49.31 10.91
C ARG A 3 -20.70 -48.44 9.94
N THR A 4 -21.34 -47.76 9.00
CA THR A 4 -20.75 -46.71 8.13
C THR A 4 -20.50 -45.37 8.85
N ARG A 5 -20.40 -45.40 10.19
CA ARG A 5 -20.32 -44.17 11.02
C ARG A 5 -18.92 -43.54 11.02
N GLY A 6 -17.90 -44.23 10.48
CA GLY A 6 -16.52 -43.74 10.39
C GLY A 6 -16.20 -42.90 9.14
N GLU A 7 -16.82 -43.17 8.00
CA GLU A 7 -16.49 -42.49 6.73
C GLU A 7 -16.89 -41.01 6.73
N ARG A 8 -18.04 -40.68 7.32
CA ARG A 8 -18.49 -39.28 7.49
C ARG A 8 -17.61 -38.49 8.47
N GLY A 9 -17.08 -39.14 9.50
CA GLY A 9 -16.17 -38.49 10.46
C GLY A 9 -14.78 -38.26 9.87
N SER A 10 -14.27 -39.23 9.09
CA SER A 10 -12.99 -39.13 8.39
C SER A 10 -12.97 -37.96 7.40
N ALA A 11 -14.04 -37.78 6.62
CA ALA A 11 -14.13 -36.68 5.64
C ALA A 11 -14.10 -35.30 6.29
N VAL A 12 -14.75 -35.13 7.46
CA VAL A 12 -14.74 -33.85 8.19
C VAL A 12 -13.37 -33.56 8.78
N VAL A 13 -12.70 -34.57 9.36
CA VAL A 13 -11.36 -34.40 9.93
C VAL A 13 -10.34 -34.04 8.86
N ASP A 14 -10.37 -34.72 7.70
CA ASP A 14 -9.49 -34.45 6.57
C ASP A 14 -9.69 -33.01 6.05
N PHE A 15 -10.95 -32.58 5.92
CA PHE A 15 -11.27 -31.20 5.54
C PHE A 15 -10.75 -30.17 6.55
N VAL A 16 -10.91 -30.41 7.86
CA VAL A 16 -10.42 -29.50 8.91
C VAL A 16 -8.90 -29.41 8.88
N LEU A 17 -8.19 -30.54 8.73
CA LEU A 17 -6.73 -30.55 8.63
C LEU A 17 -6.22 -29.75 7.43
N VAL A 18 -6.85 -29.92 6.26
CA VAL A 18 -6.49 -29.18 5.05
C VAL A 18 -6.85 -27.70 5.18
N SER A 19 -8.07 -27.37 5.60
CA SER A 19 -8.53 -25.98 5.70
C SER A 19 -7.77 -25.17 6.75
N THR A 20 -7.33 -25.80 7.85
CA THR A 20 -6.50 -25.15 8.88
C THR A 20 -5.18 -24.62 8.31
N ILE A 21 -4.63 -25.26 7.27
CA ILE A 21 -3.39 -24.80 6.60
C ILE A 21 -3.73 -23.93 5.38
N LEU A 22 -4.70 -24.35 4.57
CA LEU A 22 -5.01 -23.71 3.29
C LEU A 22 -5.61 -22.30 3.48
N VAL A 23 -6.49 -22.11 4.46
CA VAL A 23 -7.14 -20.82 4.73
C VAL A 23 -6.11 -19.73 5.12
N PRO A 24 -5.23 -19.92 6.12
CA PRO A 24 -4.24 -18.89 6.45
C PRO A 24 -3.22 -18.69 5.32
N LEU A 25 -2.86 -19.73 4.57
CA LEU A 25 -1.99 -19.59 3.40
C LEU A 25 -2.64 -18.70 2.33
N PHE A 26 -3.90 -18.97 2.01
CA PHE A 26 -4.67 -18.19 1.03
C PHE A 26 -4.84 -16.73 1.47
N LEU A 27 -5.21 -16.51 2.74
CA LEU A 27 -5.33 -15.17 3.31
C LEU A 27 -3.97 -14.45 3.36
N GLY A 28 -2.87 -15.16 3.63
CA GLY A 28 -1.52 -14.61 3.58
C GLY A 28 -1.13 -14.12 2.18
N ILE A 29 -1.43 -14.92 1.14
CA ILE A 29 -1.20 -14.53 -0.26
C ILE A 29 -2.04 -13.30 -0.63
N LEU A 30 -3.33 -13.29 -0.25
CA LEU A 30 -4.20 -12.13 -0.45
C LEU A 30 -3.68 -10.87 0.25
N GLN A 31 -3.24 -11.00 1.51
CA GLN A 31 -2.68 -9.88 2.28
C GLN A 31 -1.46 -9.29 1.58
N VAL A 32 -0.54 -10.12 1.11
CA VAL A 32 0.67 -9.65 0.39
C VAL A 32 0.29 -9.00 -0.94
N GLY A 33 -0.64 -9.59 -1.69
CA GLY A 33 -1.13 -9.01 -2.95
C GLY A 33 -1.75 -7.63 -2.73
N LEU A 34 -2.61 -7.49 -1.72
CA LEU A 34 -3.23 -6.22 -1.35
C LEU A 34 -2.20 -5.19 -0.89
N PHE A 35 -1.23 -5.59 -0.08
CA PHE A 35 -0.13 -4.72 0.35
C PHE A 35 0.63 -4.14 -0.83
N LEU A 36 1.04 -5.00 -1.75
CA LEU A 36 1.79 -4.59 -2.94
C LEU A 36 0.96 -3.68 -3.83
N TYR A 37 -0.33 -3.99 -4.01
CA TYR A 37 -1.25 -3.13 -4.75
C TYR A 37 -1.30 -1.72 -4.14
N VAL A 38 -1.60 -1.60 -2.84
CA VAL A 38 -1.67 -0.31 -2.14
C VAL A 38 -0.34 0.42 -2.22
N ARG A 39 0.77 -0.24 -1.86
CA ARG A 39 2.09 0.38 -1.86
C ARG A 39 2.43 0.93 -3.24
N ASN A 40 2.21 0.16 -4.30
CA ASN A 40 2.48 0.59 -5.67
C ASN A 40 1.58 1.76 -6.10
N THR A 41 0.30 1.74 -5.74
CA THR A 41 -0.63 2.84 -6.00
C THR A 41 -0.19 4.13 -5.31
N VAL A 42 0.19 4.06 -4.02
CA VAL A 42 0.62 5.24 -3.27
C VAL A 42 1.97 5.75 -3.80
N THR A 43 2.92 4.86 -4.15
CA THR A 43 4.17 5.26 -4.81
C THR A 43 3.92 5.98 -6.13
N ALA A 44 3.00 5.48 -6.95
CA ALA A 44 2.64 6.15 -8.20
C ALA A 44 2.04 7.55 -7.95
N ALA A 45 1.18 7.69 -6.95
CA ALA A 45 0.60 8.99 -6.58
C ALA A 45 1.62 9.97 -5.96
N ALA A 46 2.62 9.46 -5.23
CA ALA A 46 3.72 10.26 -4.70
C ALA A 46 4.61 10.78 -5.84
N SER A 47 4.97 9.91 -6.79
CA SER A 47 5.75 10.30 -7.98
C SER A 47 5.01 11.34 -8.83
N GLU A 48 3.71 11.17 -9.06
CA GLU A 48 2.90 12.15 -9.78
C GLU A 48 2.81 13.49 -9.02
N GLY A 49 2.69 13.47 -7.69
CA GLY A 49 2.70 14.68 -6.88
C GLY A 49 4.04 15.40 -6.89
N ALA A 50 5.15 14.65 -6.89
CA ALA A 50 6.49 15.20 -7.02
C ALA A 50 6.65 15.88 -8.39
N HIS A 51 6.25 15.21 -9.47
CA HIS A 51 6.24 15.80 -10.81
C HIS A 51 5.35 17.05 -10.87
N TYR A 52 4.19 17.01 -10.22
CA TYR A 52 3.31 18.17 -10.15
C TYR A 52 3.98 19.36 -9.46
N ALA A 53 4.66 19.15 -8.33
CA ALA A 53 5.38 20.21 -7.60
C ALA A 53 6.69 20.64 -8.27
N ALA A 54 7.26 19.82 -9.16
CA ALA A 54 8.46 20.13 -9.91
C ALA A 54 8.25 21.15 -11.05
N VAL A 55 6.99 21.43 -11.42
CA VAL A 55 6.63 22.44 -12.42
C VAL A 55 6.91 23.85 -11.90
N LEU A 56 7.35 24.75 -12.80
CA LEU A 56 7.63 26.16 -12.50
C LEU A 56 6.50 26.84 -11.72
N ASN A 57 6.89 27.60 -10.69
CA ASN A 57 6.00 28.35 -9.79
C ASN A 57 5.09 27.51 -8.88
N ARG A 58 5.36 26.22 -8.70
CA ARG A 58 4.67 25.40 -7.70
C ARG A 58 5.50 25.27 -6.42
N ALA A 59 4.80 25.26 -5.29
CA ALA A 59 5.38 24.94 -4.01
C ALA A 59 5.30 23.43 -3.75
N PRO A 60 6.19 22.85 -2.93
CA PRO A 60 6.09 21.45 -2.52
C PRO A 60 4.71 21.10 -1.92
N ALA A 61 4.12 22.04 -1.18
CA ALA A 61 2.78 21.90 -0.61
C ALA A 61 1.70 21.58 -1.66
N ASP A 62 1.83 22.09 -2.89
CA ASP A 62 0.91 21.80 -3.99
C ASP A 62 1.02 20.34 -4.44
N GLY A 63 2.23 19.77 -4.44
CA GLY A 63 2.48 18.36 -4.71
C GLY A 63 1.87 17.46 -3.63
N ALA A 64 2.05 17.82 -2.36
CA ALA A 64 1.42 17.09 -1.25
C ALA A 64 -0.11 17.13 -1.29
N ALA A 65 -0.70 18.27 -1.68
CA ALA A 65 -2.14 18.38 -1.88
C ALA A 65 -2.61 17.50 -3.05
N ARG A 66 -1.87 17.51 -4.17
CA ARG A 66 -2.17 16.69 -5.33
C ARG A 66 -2.08 15.18 -5.05
N THR A 67 -1.05 14.74 -4.32
CA THR A 67 -0.92 13.34 -3.91
C THR A 67 -2.10 12.92 -3.03
N ARG A 68 -2.55 13.76 -2.09
CA ARG A 68 -3.75 13.45 -1.29
C ARG A 68 -4.99 13.25 -2.16
N GLU A 69 -5.22 14.12 -3.15
CA GLU A 69 -6.34 13.96 -4.09
C GLU A 69 -6.26 12.62 -4.84
N LEU A 70 -5.09 12.30 -5.38
CA LEU A 70 -4.88 11.07 -6.17
C LEU A 70 -5.07 9.81 -5.32
N VAL A 71 -4.58 9.80 -4.10
CA VAL A 71 -4.68 8.63 -3.20
C VAL A 71 -6.11 8.48 -2.66
N SER A 72 -6.80 9.58 -2.33
CA SER A 72 -8.19 9.55 -1.82
C SER A 72 -9.19 8.93 -2.81
N GLY A 73 -8.89 9.00 -4.11
CA GLY A 73 -9.71 8.40 -5.16
C GLY A 73 -9.54 6.87 -5.30
N VAL A 74 -8.47 6.29 -4.72
CA VAL A 74 -8.10 4.89 -4.95
C VAL A 74 -8.06 4.07 -3.65
N VAL A 75 -7.76 4.71 -2.52
CA VAL A 75 -7.58 4.05 -1.23
C VAL A 75 -8.43 4.76 -0.17
N THR A 76 -8.98 4.01 0.78
CA THR A 76 -9.77 4.60 1.87
C THR A 76 -8.91 5.52 2.73
N ASP A 77 -9.43 6.68 3.12
CA ASP A 77 -8.72 7.68 3.95
C ASP A 77 -8.08 7.11 5.22
N GLY A 78 -8.67 6.04 5.78
CA GLY A 78 -8.15 5.36 6.97
C GLY A 78 -6.81 4.64 6.77
N LEU A 79 -6.26 4.58 5.56
CA LEU A 79 -4.97 3.91 5.27
C LEU A 79 -3.78 4.87 5.28
N ILE A 80 -4.03 6.18 5.16
CA ILE A 80 -2.99 7.21 4.98
C ILE A 80 -2.87 8.01 6.28
N ASP A 81 -1.69 8.00 6.88
CA ASP A 81 -1.41 8.71 8.13
C ASP A 81 -0.99 10.16 7.85
N SER A 82 -0.10 10.35 6.86
CA SER A 82 0.34 11.68 6.47
C SER A 82 0.95 11.71 5.06
N VAL A 83 0.90 12.90 4.45
CA VAL A 83 1.54 13.21 3.16
C VAL A 83 2.32 14.50 3.33
N SER A 84 3.59 14.47 2.99
CA SER A 84 4.50 15.62 3.06
C SER A 84 5.24 15.77 1.74
N ALA A 85 5.70 16.98 1.46
CA ALA A 85 6.51 17.25 0.29
C ALA A 85 7.54 18.32 0.64
N GLU A 86 8.76 18.13 0.18
CA GLU A 86 9.87 19.03 0.44
C GLU A 86 10.75 19.20 -0.79
N GLU A 87 11.44 20.34 -0.87
CA GLU A 87 12.47 20.53 -1.87
C GLU A 87 13.71 19.76 -1.46
N THR A 88 14.28 18.99 -2.37
CA THR A 88 15.47 18.19 -2.12
C THR A 88 16.44 18.32 -3.28
N ASP A 89 17.69 17.96 -3.05
CA ASP A 89 18.69 17.82 -4.10
C ASP A 89 18.70 16.37 -4.59
N ILE A 90 18.41 16.18 -5.88
CA ILE A 90 18.42 14.87 -6.54
C ILE A 90 19.63 14.85 -7.46
N ASP A 91 20.70 14.16 -7.06
CA ASP A 91 21.93 14.02 -7.83
C ASP A 91 22.54 15.37 -8.30
N GLY A 92 22.49 16.40 -7.46
CA GLY A 92 23.00 17.74 -7.76
C GLY A 92 22.02 18.63 -8.55
N GLN A 93 20.78 18.18 -8.74
CA GLN A 93 19.72 18.95 -9.38
C GLN A 93 18.62 19.31 -8.36
N PRO A 94 18.10 20.55 -8.39
CA PRO A 94 16.97 20.91 -7.55
C PRO A 94 15.77 20.04 -7.91
N GLY A 95 15.14 19.45 -6.91
CA GLY A 95 14.01 18.54 -7.06
C GLY A 95 13.00 18.69 -5.95
N VAL A 96 11.96 17.87 -6.03
CA VAL A 96 10.92 17.73 -5.00
C VAL A 96 10.80 16.26 -4.65
N GLU A 97 10.77 15.98 -3.35
CA GLU A 97 10.41 14.68 -2.78
C GLU A 97 9.03 14.77 -2.15
N VAL A 98 8.20 13.77 -2.41
CA VAL A 98 6.90 13.57 -1.76
C VAL A 98 6.94 12.28 -0.96
N SER A 99 6.66 12.39 0.33
CA SER A 99 6.75 11.30 1.30
C SER A 99 5.39 11.03 1.91
N VAL A 100 4.93 9.78 1.77
CA VAL A 100 3.63 9.31 2.24
C VAL A 100 3.82 8.23 3.29
N HIS A 101 3.28 8.47 4.49
CA HIS A 101 3.20 7.48 5.56
C HIS A 101 1.80 6.86 5.57
N ALA A 102 1.77 5.54 5.60
CA ALA A 102 0.55 4.77 5.53
C ALA A 102 0.64 3.53 6.42
N HIS A 103 -0.52 2.98 6.77
CA HIS A 103 -0.61 1.74 7.52
C HIS A 103 -1.65 0.80 6.91
N MET A 104 -1.31 -0.47 6.80
CA MET A 104 -2.21 -1.50 6.29
C MET A 104 -2.71 -2.38 7.45
N PRO A 105 -4.04 -2.42 7.70
CA PRO A 105 -4.60 -3.31 8.71
C PRO A 105 -4.57 -4.78 8.23
N PRO A 106 -4.57 -5.73 9.17
CA PRO A 106 -4.66 -7.15 8.85
C PRO A 106 -6.08 -7.52 8.35
N LEU A 107 -6.19 -8.52 7.47
CA LEU A 107 -7.46 -9.07 7.01
C LEU A 107 -8.13 -10.01 8.06
N GLY A 108 -8.15 -9.60 9.33
CA GLY A 108 -8.90 -10.28 10.41
C GLY A 108 -8.25 -11.52 11.02
N LEU A 109 -7.09 -11.98 10.52
CA LEU A 109 -6.23 -12.94 11.23
C LEU A 109 -5.21 -12.18 12.07
N TRP A 110 -4.95 -12.64 13.31
CA TRP A 110 -4.02 -12.13 14.34
C TRP A 110 -2.63 -11.65 13.83
N GLY A 111 -2.59 -10.63 13.00
CA GLY A 111 -1.38 -10.00 12.48
C GLY A 111 -1.32 -8.55 12.94
N PRO A 112 -0.15 -8.04 13.34
CA PRO A 112 0.02 -6.60 13.51
C PRO A 112 -0.21 -5.92 12.16
N GLY A 113 -0.84 -4.74 12.17
CA GLY A 113 -0.86 -3.89 10.98
C GLY A 113 0.56 -3.55 10.54
N ILE A 114 0.75 -3.34 9.24
CA ILE A 114 2.06 -2.99 8.67
C ILE A 114 2.06 -1.51 8.35
N SER A 115 2.85 -0.73 9.08
CA SER A 115 3.17 0.64 8.70
C SER A 115 4.26 0.64 7.63
N PHE A 116 4.12 1.50 6.63
CA PHE A 116 5.10 1.66 5.57
C PHE A 116 5.16 3.11 5.09
N THR A 117 6.30 3.47 4.54
CA THR A 117 6.55 4.79 3.95
C THR A 117 6.89 4.59 2.48
N VAL A 118 6.38 5.47 1.62
CA VAL A 118 6.77 5.54 0.22
C VAL A 118 7.17 6.95 -0.14
N GLU A 119 8.12 7.04 -1.06
CA GLU A 119 8.71 8.29 -1.53
C GLU A 119 8.56 8.36 -3.04
N GLY A 120 8.35 9.56 -3.55
CA GLY A 120 8.34 9.88 -4.97
C GLY A 120 9.18 11.13 -5.22
N HIS A 121 9.98 11.11 -6.28
CA HIS A 121 10.97 12.13 -6.58
C HIS A 121 10.77 12.70 -7.98
N ALA A 122 10.98 14.00 -8.15
CA ALA A 122 11.01 14.65 -9.46
C ALA A 122 11.98 15.83 -9.47
N VAL A 123 12.77 15.95 -10.53
CA VAL A 123 13.69 17.08 -10.74
C VAL A 123 12.88 18.30 -11.21
N LYS A 124 13.16 19.48 -10.65
CA LYS A 124 12.50 20.73 -11.01
C LYS A 124 12.83 21.15 -12.44
N GLU A 125 11.80 21.59 -13.14
CA GLU A 125 11.98 22.26 -14.43
C GLU A 125 12.68 23.59 -14.20
N THR A 126 13.94 23.69 -14.64
CA THR A 126 14.65 24.97 -14.68
C THR A 126 14.31 25.63 -16.01
N GLY A 127 13.54 26.70 -15.99
CA GLY A 127 13.22 27.46 -17.20
C GLY A 127 14.48 28.08 -17.78
N GLU A 128 14.83 27.71 -19.01
CA GLU A 128 15.74 28.48 -19.88
C GLU A 128 14.97 29.61 -20.59
#